data_AF-A0A0K8S5T7-F1
#
_entry.id   AF-A0A0K8S5T7-F1
#
_cell.length_a   1.000
_cell.length_b   1.000
_cell.length_c   1.000
_cell.angle_alpha   90.00
_cell.angle_beta   90.00
_cell.angle_gamma   90.00
#
_symmetry.space_group_name_H-M   'P 1'
#
loop_
_entity.id
_entity.type
_entity.pdbx_description
1 polymer ?
#
loop_
_entity_poly.entity_id
_entity_poly.type
_entity_poly.pdbx_seq_one_letter_code
_entity_poly.pdbx_strand_id
1 'polypeptide(L)'
;EQFAIHPTTGVVSLTRPLRYSERAVHQLTVLAQDRGAVFKGGGKPSTAKLKIIVKQVNLFAPEITIQHLPDVVENSNADIYAIVKVIDRDDGIHGQIRSLDIVDGDPDGHFRIKPAYQDGQQTAEYNIEVLKLLDRETVP
;
A
#
# COMPACT_ATOMS: atom_id res chain seq x y z
N GLU A 1 8.03 -26.33 -10.68
CA GLU A 1 7.36 -25.25 -11.46
C GLU A 1 6.45 -24.41 -10.56
N GLN A 2 5.97 -23.22 -10.97
CA GLN A 2 5.14 -22.29 -10.15
C GLN A 2 3.63 -22.39 -10.44
N PHE A 3 3.28 -22.95 -11.59
CA PHE A 3 1.91 -23.09 -12.08
C PHE A 3 1.67 -24.55 -12.45
N ALA A 4 0.42 -24.98 -12.31
CA ALA A 4 -0.07 -26.24 -12.85
C ALA A 4 -1.34 -25.98 -13.67
N ILE A 5 -1.61 -26.84 -14.65
CA ILE A 5 -2.85 -26.81 -15.42
C ILE A 5 -3.55 -28.15 -15.28
N HIS A 6 -4.83 -28.13 -14.90
CA HIS A 6 -5.61 -29.36 -14.79
C HIS A 6 -5.86 -29.94 -16.20
N PRO A 7 -5.47 -31.20 -16.48
CA PRO A 7 -5.36 -31.73 -17.84
C PRO A 7 -6.70 -31.91 -18.56
N THR A 8 -7.82 -31.91 -17.84
CA THR A 8 -9.16 -32.07 -18.44
C THR A 8 -9.98 -30.78 -18.41
N THR A 9 -9.81 -29.92 -17.41
CA THR A 9 -10.62 -28.70 -17.25
C THR A 9 -9.91 -27.43 -17.69
N GLY A 10 -8.58 -27.47 -17.86
CA GLY A 10 -7.78 -26.30 -18.21
C GLY A 10 -7.61 -25.29 -17.09
N VAL A 11 -8.09 -25.57 -15.87
CA VAL A 11 -7.92 -24.68 -14.71
C VAL A 11 -6.44 -24.53 -14.40
N VAL A 12 -5.96 -23.30 -14.37
CA VAL A 12 -4.58 -22.96 -13.98
C VAL A 12 -4.55 -22.63 -12.49
N SER A 13 -3.67 -23.29 -11.74
CA SER A 13 -3.52 -23.10 -10.31
C SER A 13 -2.06 -22.80 -9.95
N LEU A 14 -1.86 -22.15 -8.80
CA LEU A 14 -0.54 -21.98 -8.21
C LEU A 14 -0.12 -23.27 -7.50
N THR A 15 1.16 -23.62 -7.61
CA THR A 15 1.75 -24.74 -6.85
C THR A 15 2.58 -24.24 -5.65
N ARG A 16 2.82 -22.93 -5.58
CA ARG A 16 3.54 -22.24 -4.51
C ARG A 16 3.24 -20.74 -4.53
N PRO A 17 3.54 -20.00 -3.45
CA PRO A 17 3.41 -18.55 -3.44
C PRO A 17 4.23 -17.88 -4.54
N LEU A 18 3.70 -16.78 -5.08
CA LEU A 18 4.41 -15.89 -6.00
C LEU A 18 4.91 -14.66 -5.24
N ARG A 19 6.06 -14.13 -5.66
CA ARG A 19 6.62 -12.88 -5.15
C ARG A 19 6.71 -11.86 -6.28
N TYR A 20 5.98 -10.76 -6.13
CA TYR A 20 5.94 -9.67 -7.10
C TYR A 20 7.35 -9.13 -7.41
N SER A 21 8.16 -8.94 -6.36
CA SER A 21 9.55 -8.46 -6.44
C SER A 21 10.49 -9.37 -7.23
N GLU A 22 10.22 -10.67 -7.27
CA GLU A 22 11.01 -11.62 -8.06
C GLU A 22 10.60 -11.59 -9.54
N ARG A 23 9.29 -11.64 -9.80
CA ARG A 23 8.75 -11.68 -11.17
C ARG A 23 7.28 -11.26 -11.22
N ALA A 24 7.02 -10.09 -11.77
CA ALA A 24 5.66 -9.56 -11.94
C ALA A 24 4.89 -10.16 -13.13
N VAL A 25 5.60 -10.67 -14.15
CA VAL A 25 4.97 -11.19 -15.38
C VAL A 25 5.53 -12.56 -15.76
N HIS A 26 4.62 -13.52 -15.94
CA HIS A 26 4.94 -14.85 -16.47
C HIS A 26 4.27 -15.02 -17.84
N GLN A 27 5.00 -15.61 -18.77
CA GLN A 27 4.50 -15.99 -20.08
C GLN A 27 4.68 -17.50 -20.23
N LEU A 28 3.57 -18.21 -20.42
CA LEU A 28 3.52 -19.65 -20.59
C LEU A 28 2.95 -19.98 -21.97
N THR A 29 3.33 -21.12 -22.51
CA THR A 29 2.69 -21.70 -23.70
C THR A 29 1.89 -22.92 -23.25
N VAL A 30 0.57 -22.87 -23.41
CA VAL A 30 -0.33 -23.98 -23.11
C VAL A 30 -0.46 -24.84 -24.36
N LEU A 31 -0.43 -26.16 -24.18
CA LEU A 31 -0.61 -27.14 -25.23
C LEU A 31 -1.91 -27.91 -24.99
N ALA A 32 -2.74 -28.03 -26.03
CA ALA A 32 -3.95 -28.84 -26.03
C ALA A 32 -3.82 -29.94 -27.09
N GLN A 33 -4.09 -31.17 -26.69
CA GLN A 33 -4.02 -32.35 -27.55
C GLN A 33 -5.32 -33.15 -27.42
N ASP A 34 -5.87 -33.60 -28.55
CA ASP A 34 -7.01 -34.50 -28.54
C ASP A 34 -6.63 -35.88 -27.97
N ARG A 35 -7.63 -36.66 -27.56
CA ARG A 35 -7.43 -38.05 -27.13
C ARG A 35 -7.57 -39.03 -28.29
N GLY A 36 -7.42 -38.56 -29.54
CA GLY A 36 -7.60 -39.37 -30.73
C GLY A 36 -6.53 -40.46 -30.84
N ALA A 37 -6.91 -41.61 -31.42
CA ALA A 37 -6.01 -42.74 -31.57
C ALA A 37 -4.79 -42.37 -32.45
N VAL A 38 -3.58 -42.55 -31.92
CA VAL A 38 -2.29 -42.24 -32.60
C VAL A 38 -2.13 -43.02 -33.92
N PHE A 39 -2.88 -44.11 -34.10
CA PHE A 39 -2.80 -45.06 -35.21
C PHE A 39 -3.13 -44.49 -36.61
N LYS A 40 -3.65 -43.26 -36.73
CA LYS A 40 -3.84 -42.57 -38.02
C LYS A 40 -3.17 -41.19 -38.08
N GLY A 41 -2.03 -41.03 -37.41
CA GLY A 41 -1.29 -39.77 -37.35
C GLY A 41 -1.96 -38.79 -36.40
N GLY A 42 -1.92 -39.12 -35.11
CA GLY A 42 -2.62 -38.42 -34.01
C GLY A 42 -2.68 -36.90 -34.12
N GLY A 43 -3.78 -36.32 -33.61
CA GLY A 43 -4.11 -34.91 -33.79
C GLY A 43 -2.95 -33.98 -33.43
N LYS A 44 -2.69 -33.00 -34.30
CA LYS A 44 -1.63 -32.00 -34.05
C LYS A 44 -1.99 -31.21 -32.79
N PRO A 45 -1.06 -31.09 -31.82
CA PRO A 45 -1.32 -30.27 -30.65
C PRO A 45 -1.51 -28.81 -31.07
N SER A 46 -2.51 -28.16 -30.50
CA SER A 46 -2.69 -26.71 -30.61
C SER A 46 -1.99 -26.01 -29.45
N THR A 47 -1.51 -24.79 -29.67
CA THR A 47 -0.85 -24.00 -28.63
C THR A 47 -1.48 -22.63 -28.46
N ALA A 48 -1.43 -22.12 -27.23
CA ALA A 48 -1.89 -20.78 -26.87
C ALA A 48 -0.92 -20.11 -25.90
N LYS A 49 -0.73 -18.78 -26.02
CA LYS A 49 0.08 -18.01 -25.08
C LYS A 49 -0.77 -17.56 -23.89
N LEU A 50 -0.29 -17.82 -22.68
CA LEU A 50 -0.89 -17.38 -21.42
C LEU A 50 0.02 -16.35 -20.75
N LYS A 51 -0.47 -15.12 -20.57
CA LYS A 51 0.21 -14.07 -19.81
C LYS A 51 -0.41 -13.97 -18.42
N ILE A 52 0.39 -14.21 -17.39
CA ILE A 52 -0.01 -14.09 -15.99
C ILE A 52 0.65 -12.84 -15.42
N ILE A 53 -0.15 -11.97 -14.80
CA ILE A 53 0.31 -10.73 -14.17
C ILE A 53 0.10 -10.88 -12.67
N VAL A 54 1.20 -10.87 -11.93
CA VAL A 54 1.20 -10.88 -10.47
C VAL A 54 0.92 -9.46 -10.00
N LYS A 55 -0.07 -9.29 -9.13
CA LYS A 55 -0.35 -7.98 -8.51
C LYS A 55 0.48 -7.82 -7.25
N GLN A 56 1.00 -6.61 -7.04
CA GLN A 56 1.58 -6.24 -5.77
C GLN A 56 0.49 -6.29 -4.69
N VAL A 57 0.87 -6.63 -3.47
CA VAL A 57 0.01 -6.63 -2.27
C VAL A 57 0.60 -5.64 -1.26
N ASN A 58 -0.22 -5.16 -0.32
CA ASN A 58 0.25 -4.32 0.77
C ASN A 58 0.93 -5.22 1.82
N LEU A 59 2.19 -4.97 2.15
CA LEU A 59 3.01 -5.81 3.03
C LEU A 59 3.28 -5.14 4.38
N PHE A 60 3.31 -3.82 4.41
CA PHE A 60 3.58 -3.02 5.57
C PHE A 60 2.35 -2.17 5.93
N ALA A 61 2.28 -1.79 7.19
CA ALA A 61 1.33 -0.79 7.65
C ALA A 61 2.09 0.52 7.88
N PRO A 62 1.42 1.67 7.81
CA PRO A 62 2.06 2.94 8.09
C PRO A 62 2.65 2.97 9.52
N GLU A 63 3.90 3.39 9.63
CA GLU A 63 4.59 3.62 10.89
C GLU A 63 4.52 5.11 11.25
N ILE A 64 4.11 5.41 12.48
CA ILE A 64 3.95 6.78 12.99
C ILE A 64 5.06 7.08 14.00
N THR A 65 5.80 8.16 13.77
CA THR A 65 6.79 8.70 14.70
C THR A 65 6.40 10.12 15.10
N ILE A 66 6.35 10.39 16.40
CA ILE A 66 5.96 11.70 16.92
C ILE A 66 7.21 12.40 17.44
N GLN A 67 7.47 13.59 16.93
CA GLN A 67 8.44 14.52 17.48
C GLN A 67 7.66 15.61 18.20
N HIS A 68 7.61 15.51 19.54
CA HIS A 68 6.98 16.51 20.38
C HIS A 68 7.88 17.74 20.48
N LEU A 69 7.29 18.93 20.28
CA LEU A 69 7.98 20.20 20.45
C LEU A 69 7.50 20.80 21.78
N PRO A 70 8.33 20.80 22.84
CA PRO A 70 7.86 21.13 24.19
C PRO A 70 7.54 22.61 24.42
N ASP A 71 8.01 23.52 23.56
CA ASP A 71 7.85 24.95 23.77
C ASP A 71 6.96 25.58 22.67
N VAL A 72 5.65 25.63 22.93
CA VAL A 72 4.77 26.57 22.23
C VAL A 72 5.14 27.97 22.72
N VAL A 73 6.06 28.62 22.01
CA VAL A 73 6.51 29.97 22.36
C VAL A 73 5.37 30.95 22.08
N GLU A 74 4.81 31.53 23.14
CA GLU A 74 3.93 32.70 23.06
C GLU A 74 4.56 33.72 22.09
N ASN A 75 3.87 34.00 20.98
CA ASN A 75 4.21 35.00 19.95
C ASN A 75 5.06 34.57 18.73
N SER A 76 5.08 33.30 18.33
CA SER A 76 5.58 32.91 16.99
C SER A 76 4.45 32.41 16.09
N ASN A 77 4.47 32.78 14.80
CA ASN A 77 3.34 32.66 13.86
C ASN A 77 2.88 31.23 13.48
N ALA A 78 3.19 30.19 14.26
CA ALA A 78 2.66 28.85 14.07
C ALA A 78 2.61 28.07 15.39
N ASP A 79 1.39 27.88 15.92
CA ASP A 79 1.08 27.04 17.09
C ASP A 79 1.30 25.53 16.81
N ILE A 80 2.47 25.12 16.33
CA ILE A 80 2.78 23.70 16.08
C ILE A 80 3.09 23.03 17.43
N TYR A 81 2.17 22.18 17.89
CA TYR A 81 2.31 21.39 19.11
C TYR A 81 3.24 20.18 18.91
N ALA A 82 3.15 19.52 17.76
CA ALA A 82 3.97 18.37 17.44
C ALA A 82 4.11 18.18 15.93
N ILE A 83 5.20 17.53 15.53
CA ILE A 83 5.40 17.06 14.16
C ILE A 83 5.27 15.54 14.18
N VAL A 84 4.35 15.03 13.36
CA VAL A 84 4.10 13.60 13.18
C VAL A 84 4.63 13.18 11.83
N LYS A 85 5.52 12.19 11.82
CA LYS A 85 6.02 11.57 10.60
C LYS A 85 5.31 10.25 10.38
N VAL A 86 4.68 10.08 9.22
CA VAL A 86 3.98 8.85 8.83
C VAL A 86 4.66 8.28 7.58
N ILE A 87 5.19 7.07 7.69
CA ILE A 87 5.91 6.41 6.60
C ILE A 87 5.35 5.01 6.42
N ASP A 88 5.03 4.65 5.18
CA ASP A 88 4.81 3.28 4.78
C ASP A 88 5.95 2.83 3.87
N ARG A 89 6.39 1.58 4.01
CA ARG A 89 7.55 1.02 3.30
C ARG A 89 7.17 0.36 1.98
N ASP A 90 5.89 0.24 1.69
CA ASP A 90 5.42 -0.25 0.39
C ASP A 90 5.61 0.79 -0.72
N ASP A 91 5.70 0.31 -1.96
CA ASP A 91 5.82 1.17 -3.14
C ASP A 91 4.43 1.54 -3.71
N GLY A 92 4.38 2.68 -4.40
CA GLY A 92 3.20 3.09 -5.17
C GLY A 92 1.99 3.39 -4.28
N ILE A 93 0.81 2.93 -4.70
CA ILE A 93 -0.45 3.22 -4.00
C ILE A 93 -0.52 2.62 -2.58
N HIS A 94 0.24 1.54 -2.34
CA HIS A 94 0.30 0.87 -1.04
C HIS A 94 1.13 1.67 -0.03
N GLY A 95 2.14 2.41 -0.49
CA GLY A 95 2.92 3.31 0.36
C GLY A 95 2.32 4.72 0.54
N GLN A 96 1.24 5.04 -0.18
CA GLN A 96 0.66 6.39 -0.17
C GLN A 96 -0.27 6.59 1.03
N ILE A 97 0.06 7.55 1.87
CA ILE A 97 -0.77 7.94 3.01
C ILE A 97 -1.89 8.87 2.53
N ARG A 98 -3.14 8.43 2.69
CA ARG A 98 -4.32 9.20 2.28
C ARG A 98 -4.64 10.35 3.22
N SER A 99 -4.67 10.09 4.53
CA SER A 99 -4.97 11.08 5.56
C SER A 99 -4.40 10.64 6.91
N LEU A 100 -4.30 11.60 7.82
CA LEU A 100 -4.01 11.40 9.23
C LEU A 100 -5.02 12.23 10.02
N ASP A 101 -5.71 11.60 10.97
CA ASP A 101 -6.86 12.18 11.68
C ASP A 101 -6.73 11.94 13.19
N ILE A 102 -7.18 12.91 14.00
CA ILE A 102 -7.30 12.75 15.46
C ILE A 102 -8.65 12.07 15.73
N VAL A 103 -8.60 10.87 16.32
CA VAL A 103 -9.80 10.04 16.54
C VAL A 103 -10.23 9.98 18.01
N ASP A 104 -9.38 10.42 18.93
CA ASP A 104 -9.63 10.44 20.37
C ASP A 104 -8.72 11.48 21.07
N GLY A 105 -9.06 11.86 22.30
CA GLY A 105 -8.27 12.77 23.14
C GLY A 105 -8.46 14.26 22.89
N ASP A 106 -9.24 14.66 21.89
CA ASP A 106 -9.58 16.06 21.58
C ASP A 106 -11.09 16.26 21.31
N PRO A 107 -11.95 16.05 22.32
CA PRO A 107 -13.41 16.17 22.15
C PRO A 107 -13.87 17.58 21.77
N ASP A 108 -13.11 18.61 22.14
CA ASP A 108 -13.43 20.02 21.93
C ASP A 108 -12.82 20.59 20.64
N GLY A 109 -12.03 19.79 19.90
CA GLY A 109 -11.42 20.19 18.63
C GLY A 109 -10.38 21.31 18.77
N HIS A 110 -9.56 21.24 19.82
CA HIS A 110 -8.48 22.19 20.07
C HIS A 110 -7.29 22.02 19.12
N PHE A 111 -7.14 20.86 18.51
CA PHE A 111 -6.02 20.55 17.62
C PHE A 111 -6.51 20.29 16.20
N ARG A 112 -5.64 20.59 15.23
CA ARG A 112 -5.82 20.15 13.84
C ARG A 112 -4.55 19.56 13.28
N ILE A 113 -4.71 18.70 12.29
CA ILE A 113 -3.60 18.14 11.53
C ILE A 113 -3.49 18.89 10.20
N LYS A 114 -2.27 19.32 9.86
CA LYS A 114 -1.94 19.84 8.52
C LYS A 114 -0.82 19.04 7.88
N PRO A 115 -0.97 18.53 6.64
CA PRO A 115 0.14 17.96 5.90
C PRO A 115 1.20 19.02 5.60
N ALA A 116 2.46 18.66 5.73
CA ALA A 116 3.58 19.49 5.31
C ALA A 116 3.83 19.32 3.80
N TYR A 117 4.24 20.41 3.15
CA TYR A 117 4.58 20.42 1.73
C TYR A 117 5.97 21.01 1.55
N GLN A 118 6.76 20.38 0.68
CA GLN A 118 8.04 20.88 0.23
C GLN A 118 8.01 20.94 -1.31
N ASP A 119 8.33 22.10 -1.88
CA ASP A 119 8.31 22.35 -3.33
C ASP A 119 6.98 21.97 -4.01
N GLY A 120 5.86 22.16 -3.30
CA GLY A 120 4.51 21.85 -3.78
C GLY A 120 4.12 20.37 -3.71
N GLN A 121 4.99 19.50 -3.20
CA GLN A 121 4.71 18.08 -2.99
C GLN A 121 4.53 17.78 -1.50
N GLN A 122 3.50 17.00 -1.17
CA GLN A 122 3.25 16.58 0.21
C GLN A 122 4.41 15.71 0.72
N THR A 123 4.88 15.99 1.92
CA THR A 123 5.95 15.21 2.58
C THR A 123 5.34 14.10 3.46
N ALA A 124 6.21 13.31 4.10
CA ALA A 124 5.79 12.32 5.10
C ALA A 124 5.41 12.96 6.46
N GLU A 125 5.49 14.29 6.60
CA GLU A 125 5.30 15.00 7.85
C GLU A 125 3.96 15.70 7.92
N TYR A 126 3.41 15.75 9.12
CA TYR A 126 2.15 16.38 9.47
C TYR A 126 2.37 17.21 10.72
N ASN A 127 1.90 18.46 10.70
CA ASN A 127 1.94 19.34 11.86
C ASN A 127 0.63 19.21 12.62
N ILE A 128 0.71 18.93 13.91
CA ILE A 128 -0.40 19.12 14.84
C ILE A 128 -0.35 20.58 15.28
N GLU A 129 -1.35 21.36 14.90
CA GLU A 129 -1.46 22.77 15.24
C GLU A 129 -2.56 22.99 16.28
N VAL A 130 -2.34 23.93 17.20
CA VAL A 130 -3.35 24.38 18.16
C VAL A 130 -4.27 25.41 17.49
N LEU A 131 -5.58 25.26 17.64
CA LEU A 131 -6.61 26.14 17.04
C LEU A 131 -7.15 27.21 17.99
N LYS A 132 -7.10 26.96 19.31
CA LYS A 132 -7.49 27.91 20.35
C LYS A 132 -6.34 28.07 21.33
N LEU A 133 -6.16 29.26 21.87
CA LEU A 133 -5.26 29.46 23.01
C LEU A 133 -5.65 28.45 24.10
N LEU A 134 -4.75 27.50 24.38
CA LEU A 134 -4.88 26.57 25.49
C LEU A 134 -4.75 27.39 26.76
N ASP A 135 -5.88 27.88 27.28
CA ASP A 135 -5.90 28.58 28.54
C ASP A 135 -5.74 27.56 29.67
N ARG A 136 -4.54 27.54 30.24
CA ARG A 136 -4.15 26.64 31.33
C ARG A 136 -5.03 26.81 32.57
N GLU A 137 -5.76 27.92 32.71
CA GLU A 137 -6.64 28.18 33.86
C GLU A 137 -8.06 27.62 33.70
N THR A 138 -8.45 27.16 32.50
CA THR A 138 -9.81 26.65 32.22
C THR A 138 -9.88 25.16 31.90
N VAL A 139 -8.75 24.46 31.86
CA VAL A 139 -8.67 23.00 31.70
C VAL A 139 -8.36 22.35 33.07
N PRO A 140 -9.05 21.27 33.48
CA PRO A 140 -8.89 20.64 34.81
C PRO A 140 -7.47 20.16 35.16
#